data_AF-A0AAU0RP91-F1
#
_entry.id   AF-A0AAU0RP91-F1
#
_cell.length_a   1.000
_cell.length_b   1.000
_cell.length_c   1.000
_cell.angle_alpha   90.00
_cell.angle_beta   90.00
_cell.angle_gamma   90.00
#
_symmetry.space_group_name_H-M   'P 1'
#
loop_
_entity.id
_entity.type
_entity.pdbx_description
1 polymer ?
#
loop_
_entity_poly.entity_id
_entity_poly.type
_entity_poly.pdbx_seq_one_letter_code
_entity_poly.pdbx_strand_id
1 'polypeptide(L)' 'MEEILPPLSFTRVHKSYIVSMQAITAIHGNTIELEDVQLPIGSNYKEEFIKRIER' A
#
# COMPACT_ATOMS: atom_id res chain seq x y z
N MET A 1 -3.13 -4.78 -23.11
CA MET A 1 -1.82 -4.77 -22.43
C MET A 1 -2.10 -4.54 -20.96
N GLU A 2 -2.34 -5.62 -20.22
CA GLU A 2 -2.42 -5.63 -18.76
C GLU A 2 -1.39 -6.68 -18.34
N GLU A 3 -0.12 -6.34 -18.56
CA GLU A 3 1.01 -7.22 -18.27
C GLU A 3 1.21 -7.26 -16.75
N ILE A 4 0.57 -8.26 -16.13
CA ILE A 4 1.07 -9.07 -15.02
C ILE A 4 2.08 -8.34 -14.12
N LEU A 5 1.64 -7.28 -13.44
CA LEU A 5 2.37 -6.79 -12.28
C LEU A 5 2.27 -7.88 -11.21
N PRO A 6 3.38 -8.42 -10.69
CA PRO A 6 3.32 -9.48 -9.69
C PRO A 6 2.43 -8.98 -8.53
N PRO A 7 1.30 -9.65 -8.24
CA PRO A 7 0.30 -9.15 -7.29
C PRO A 7 0.82 -9.08 -5.85
N LEU A 8 2.01 -9.63 -5.60
CA LEU A 8 2.74 -9.56 -4.34
C LEU A 8 3.42 -8.20 -4.13
N SER A 9 3.73 -7.47 -5.20
CA SER A 9 4.50 -6.23 -5.09
C SER A 9 3.65 -4.98 -4.94
N PHE A 10 2.35 -5.02 -5.26
CA PHE A 10 1.47 -3.85 -5.19
C PHE A 10 0.27 -4.09 -4.30
N THR A 11 -0.12 -3.06 -3.57
CA THR A 11 -1.27 -3.09 -2.68
C THR A 11 -2.09 -1.80 -2.81
N ARG A 12 -3.41 -1.94 -2.73
CA ARG A 12 -4.31 -0.80 -2.80
C ARG A 12 -4.54 -0.26 -1.41
N VAL A 13 -4.30 1.04 -1.24
CA VAL A 13 -4.33 1.71 0.08
C VAL A 13 -5.42 2.76 0.14
N HIS A 14 -5.96 3.16 -1.02
CA HIS A 14 -7.09 4.06 -1.13
C HIS A 14 -7.86 3.76 -2.42
N LYS A 15 -9.09 4.30 -2.56
CA LYS A 15 -9.88 4.16 -3.80
C LYS A 15 -9.19 4.75 -5.03
N SER A 16 -8.27 5.71 -4.82
CA SER A 16 -7.55 6.42 -5.88
C SER A 16 -6.07 6.04 -5.97
N TYR A 17 -5.53 5.25 -5.04
CA TYR A 17 -4.08 5.03 -4.91
C TYR A 17 -3.75 3.55 -4.73
N ILE A 18 -2.78 3.09 -5.52
CA ILE A 18 -2.12 1.79 -5.43
C ILE A 18 -0.64 2.08 -5.21
N VAL A 19 -0.04 1.43 -4.21
CA VAL A 19 1.37 1.61 -3.86
C VAL A 19 2.11 0.29 -4.00
N SER A 20 3.40 0.38 -4.31
CA SER A 20 4.29 -0.79 -4.30
C SER A 20 4.68 -1.09 -2.85
N MET A 21 4.46 -2.32 -2.39
CA MET A 21 4.92 -2.86 -1.11
C MET A 21 6.43 -2.69 -0.91
N GLN A 22 7.22 -2.78 -1.97
CA GLN A 22 8.68 -2.58 -1.91
C GLN A 22 9.08 -1.12 -1.74
N ALA A 23 8.23 -0.18 -2.15
CA ALA A 23 8.50 1.25 -2.03
C ALA A 23 8.08 1.81 -0.66
N ILE A 24 7.40 1.01 0.17
CA ILE A 24 6.98 1.41 1.52
C ILE A 24 8.19 1.40 2.42
N THR A 25 8.58 2.58 2.88
CA THR A 25 9.69 2.79 3.81
C THR A 25 9.22 2.59 5.25
N ALA A 26 8.05 3.15 5.60
CA ALA A 26 7.47 3.02 6.93
C ALA A 26 5.94 3.15 6.89
N ILE A 27 5.28 2.72 7.97
CA ILE A 27 3.83 2.84 8.13
C ILE A 27 3.56 3.47 9.49
N HIS A 28 2.94 4.63 9.47
CA HIS A 28 2.57 5.40 10.65
C HIS A 28 1.07 5.40 10.84
N GLY A 29 0.57 4.37 11.53
CA GLY A 29 -0.85 4.22 11.87
C GLY A 29 -1.76 4.03 10.65
N ASN A 30 -2.20 5.14 10.05
CA ASN A 30 -3.04 5.19 8.86
C ASN A 30 -2.39 5.98 7.72
N THR A 31 -1.09 6.21 7.78
CA THR A 31 -0.30 6.85 6.72
C THR A 31 0.84 5.94 6.33
N ILE A 32 1.07 5.81 5.02
CA ILE A 32 2.20 5.09 4.43
C ILE A 32 3.24 6.13 4.09
N GLU A 33 4.46 5.87 4.52
CA GLU A 33 5.64 6.61 4.15
C GLU A 33 6.36 5.86 3.05
N LEU A 34 6.46 6.51 1.90
CA LEU A 34 7.33 6.16 0.79
C LEU A 34 8.54 7.12 0.87
N GLU A 35 9.63 6.78 0.18
CA GLU A 35 10.91 7.51 0.24
C GLU A 35 10.77 9.04 0.35
N ASP A 36 9.97 9.66 -0.51
CA ASP A 36 9.76 11.13 -0.53
C ASP A 36 8.29 11.55 -0.38
N VAL A 37 7.37 10.60 -0.17
CA VAL A 37 5.92 10.86 -0.24
C VAL A 37 5.16 10.15 0.87
N GLN A 38 4.28 10.88 1.55
CA GLN A 38 3.36 10.30 2.53
C GLN A 38 1.95 10.21 1.97
N LEU A 39 1.36 9.01 2.04
CA LEU A 39 0.02 8.72 1.52
C LEU A 39 -0.90 8.22 2.64
N PRO A 40 -2.09 8.82 2.82
CA PRO A 40 -3.06 8.31 3.77
C PRO A 40 -3.72 7.02 3.26
N ILE A 41 -3.89 6.06 4.16
CA ILE A 41 -4.62 4.81 3.94
C ILE A 41 -6.10 5.08 4.25
N GLY A 42 -6.97 4.77 3.29
CA GLY A 42 -8.40 4.80 3.53
C GLY A 42 -8.79 3.75 4.56
N SER A 43 -9.65 4.10 5.52
CA SER A 43 -10.05 3.19 6.62
C SER A 43 -10.54 1.83 6.12
N ASN A 44 -11.24 1.81 4.97
CA ASN A 44 -11.78 0.58 4.36
C ASN A 44 -10.70 -0.33 3.74
N TYR A 45 -9.52 0.20 3.46
CA TYR A 45 -8.37 -0.52 2.88
C TYR A 45 -7.31 -0.84 3.93
N LYS A 46 -7.35 -0.18 5.09
CA LYS A 46 -6.37 -0.36 6.17
C LYS A 46 -6.30 -1.80 6.68
N GLU A 47 -7.44 -2.43 6.95
CA GLU A 47 -7.46 -3.81 7.45
C GLU A 47 -6.88 -4.80 6.43
N GLU A 48 -7.24 -4.64 5.15
CA GLU A 48 -6.71 -5.50 4.09
C GLU A 48 -5.21 -5.29 3.89
N PHE A 49 -4.76 -4.04 3.97
CA PHE A 49 -3.34 -3.68 3.91
C PHE A 49 -2.56 -4.30 5.07
N ILE A 50 -2.97 -4.12 6.32
CA ILE A 50 -2.28 -4.66 7.50
C ILE A 50 -2.20 -6.19 7.43
N LYS A 51 -3.30 -6.88 7.07
CA LYS A 51 -3.32 -8.34 6.89
C LYS A 51 -2.31 -8.84 5.85
N ARG A 52 -1.93 -8.00 4.90
CA ARG A 52 -0.96 -8.32 3.84
C ARG A 52 0.49 -8.15 4.30
N ILE A 53 0.73 -7.36 5.35
CA ILE A 53 2.05 -7.07 5.92
C ILE A 53 2.38 -7.97 7.11
N GLU A 54 1.39 -8.35 7.91
CA GLU A 54 1.56 -9.27 9.04
C GLU A 54 1.73 -10.76 8.64
N ARG A 55 1.93 -11.07 7.35
CA ARG A 55 1.95 -12.44 6.83
C ARG A 55 3.34 -12.92 6.43
#